data_AF-A0A0X1RVG1-F1
#
_entry.id   AF-A0A0X1RVG1-F1
#
_cell.length_a   1.000
_cell.length_b   1.000
_cell.length_c   1.000
_cell.angle_alpha   90.00
_cell.angle_beta   90.00
_cell.angle_gamma   90.00
#
_symmetry.space_group_name_H-M   'P 1'
#
loop_
_entity.id
_entity.type
_entity.pdbx_description
1 polymer ?
#
loop_
_entity_poly.entity_id
_entity_poly.type
_entity_poly.pdbx_seq_one_letter_code
_entity_poly.pdbx_strand_id
1 'polypeptide(L)' 'MNAFKLAFFMYMGGLCIALFLPTSSMYHNFSSKLIIAQIYVIPIVLLTLLVYIVCRKQSPTEESQE' A
#
# COMPACT_ATOMS: atom_id res chain seq x y z
N MET A 1 -14.22 6.76 4.90
CA MET A 1 -14.24 6.33 3.48
C MET A 1 -13.03 6.82 2.69
N ASN A 2 -12.59 8.07 2.84
CA ASN A 2 -11.47 8.63 2.05
C ASN A 2 -10.13 7.89 2.25
N ALA A 3 -9.81 7.47 3.47
CA ALA A 3 -8.56 6.74 3.76
C ALA A 3 -8.47 5.37 3.06
N PHE A 4 -9.59 4.64 2.96
CA PHE A 4 -9.65 3.36 2.25
C PHE A 4 -9.45 3.55 0.74
N LYS A 5 -10.06 4.60 0.18
CA LYS A 5 -9.89 4.99 -1.22
C LYS A 5 -8.43 5.38 -1.53
N LEU A 6 -7.79 6.11 -0.61
CA LEU A 6 -6.38 6.48 -0.71
C LEU A 6 -5.47 5.24 -0.64
N ALA A 7 -5.69 4.34 0.32
CA ALA A 7 -4.92 3.11 0.45
C ALA A 7 -5.05 2.21 -0.78
N PHE A 8 -6.25 2.10 -1.34
CA PHE A 8 -6.49 1.37 -2.58
C PHE A 8 -5.80 2.01 -3.79
N PHE A 9 -5.79 3.34 -3.87
CA PHE A 9 -5.08 4.07 -4.91
C PHE A 9 -3.56 3.86 -4.81
N MET A 10 -3.00 3.91 -3.62
CA MET A 10 -1.58 3.61 -3.39
C MET A 10 -1.24 2.15 -3.70
N TYR A 11 -2.13 1.21 -3.38
CA TYR A 11 -1.97 -0.20 -3.74
C TYR A 11 -1.89 -0.38 -5.26
N MET A 12 -2.85 0.19 -6.00
CA MET A 12 -2.86 0.11 -7.47
C MET A 12 -1.65 0.79 -8.09
N GLY A 13 -1.24 1.94 -7.58
CA GLY A 13 -0.02 2.63 -8.02
C GLY A 13 1.24 1.79 -7.79
N GLY A 14 1.39 1.24 -6.59
CA GLY A 14 2.51 0.37 -6.23
C GLY A 14 2.56 -0.92 -7.06
N LEU A 15 1.39 -1.52 -7.31
CA LEU A 15 1.27 -2.72 -8.14
C LEU A 15 1.66 -2.44 -9.59
N CYS A 16 1.20 -1.33 -10.17
CA CYS A 16 1.62 -0.91 -11.50
C CYS A 16 3.15 -0.73 -11.56
N ILE A 17 3.72 0.04 -10.65
CA ILE A 17 5.17 0.29 -10.61
C ILE A 17 5.94 -1.04 -10.49
N ALA A 18 5.52 -1.93 -9.61
CA ALA A 18 6.17 -3.23 -9.39
C ALA A 18 6.06 -4.17 -10.61
N LEU A 19 4.98 -4.08 -11.40
CA LEU A 19 4.82 -4.85 -12.64
C LEU A 19 5.71 -4.31 -13.77
N PHE A 20 5.99 -3.00 -13.80
CA PHE A 20 6.88 -2.38 -14.78
C PHE A 20 8.37 -2.45 -14.39
N LEU A 21 8.69 -2.82 -13.15
CA LEU A 21 10.08 -2.97 -12.71
C LEU A 21 10.76 -4.13 -13.47
N PRO A 22 12.00 -3.93 -13.97
CA PRO A 22 12.75 -4.98 -14.62
C PRO A 22 13.02 -6.12 -13.63
N THR A 23 12.35 -7.24 -13.86
CA THR A 23 12.49 -8.48 -13.10
C THR A 23 13.46 -9.40 -13.83
N SER A 24 14.28 -10.13 -13.06
CA SER A 24 15.27 -11.07 -13.61
C SER A 24 14.63 -12.03 -14.62
N SER A 25 15.36 -12.38 -15.69
CA SER A 25 14.87 -13.24 -16.78
C SER A 25 14.41 -14.63 -16.30
N MET A 26 14.90 -15.07 -15.14
CA MET A 26 14.46 -16.28 -14.43
C MET A 26 12.96 -16.26 -14.07
N TYR A 27 12.36 -15.08 -13.91
CA TYR A 27 10.94 -14.90 -13.54
C TYR A 27 10.13 -14.30 -14.69
N HIS A 28 10.32 -14.81 -15.91
CA HIS A 28 9.63 -14.31 -17.09
C HIS A 28 8.11 -14.55 -17.06
N ASN A 29 7.65 -15.56 -16.30
CA ASN A 29 6.23 -15.85 -16.18
C ASN A 29 5.48 -14.70 -15.50
N PHE A 30 4.36 -14.29 -16.10
CA PHE A 30 3.50 -13.22 -15.58
C PHE A 30 3.07 -13.48 -14.12
N SER A 31 2.75 -14.73 -13.79
CA SER A 31 2.38 -15.14 -12.43
C SER A 31 3.52 -14.93 -11.42
N SER A 32 4.78 -15.17 -11.80
CA SER A 32 5.93 -14.94 -10.93
C SER A 32 6.16 -13.45 -10.69
N LYS A 33 6.01 -12.62 -11.72
CA LYS A 33 6.06 -11.15 -11.58
C LYS A 33 4.95 -10.63 -10.67
N LEU A 34 3.74 -11.18 -10.80
CA LEU A 34 2.61 -10.82 -9.94
C LEU A 34 2.89 -11.18 -8.47
N ILE A 35 3.40 -12.39 -8.19
CA ILE A 35 3.73 -12.81 -6.83
C ILE A 35 4.80 -11.90 -6.22
N ILE A 36 5.87 -11.60 -6.97
CA ILE A 36 6.93 -10.70 -6.51
C ILE A 36 6.38 -9.29 -6.26
N ALA A 37 5.56 -8.76 -7.17
CA ALA A 37 4.91 -7.46 -6.99
C ALA A 37 4.03 -7.43 -5.73
N GLN A 38 3.25 -8.47 -5.47
CA GLN A 38 2.42 -8.59 -4.27
C GLN A 38 3.28 -8.62 -3.00
N ILE A 39 4.42 -9.33 -3.00
CA ILE A 39 5.35 -9.38 -1.86
C ILE A 39 5.85 -7.98 -1.48
N TYR A 40 6.06 -7.08 -2.44
CA TYR A 40 6.46 -5.70 -2.14
C TYR A 40 5.30 -4.80 -1.74
N VAL A 41 4.13 -4.95 -2.37
CA VAL A 41 3.00 -4.04 -2.18
C VAL A 41 2.24 -4.33 -0.87
N ILE A 42 2.08 -5.60 -0.49
CA ILE A 42 1.39 -6.00 0.75
C ILE A 42 1.99 -5.34 2.01
N PRO A 43 3.31 -5.40 2.27
CA PRO A 43 3.89 -4.78 3.46
C PRO A 43 3.78 -3.25 3.43
N ILE A 44 3.85 -2.61 2.26
CA ILE A 44 3.65 -1.15 2.13
C ILE A 44 2.23 -0.77 2.53
N VAL A 45 1.22 -1.51 2.07
CA VAL A 45 -0.18 -1.27 2.47
C VAL A 45 -0.40 -1.54 3.94
N LEU A 46 0.13 -2.64 4.47
CA LEU A 46 0.03 -2.98 5.88
C LEU A 46 0.64 -1.88 6.75
N LEU A 47 1.84 -1.40 6.39
CA LEU A 47 2.53 -0.32 7.08
C LEU A 47 1.76 1.00 6.99
N THR A 48 1.24 1.35 5.81
CA THR A 48 0.41 2.55 5.60
C THR A 48 -0.84 2.50 6.48
N LEU A 49 -1.50 1.34 6.56
CA LEU A 49 -2.67 1.13 7.41
C LEU A 49 -2.32 1.25 8.90
N LEU A 50 -1.17 0.68 9.30
CA LEU A 50 -0.70 0.69 10.68
C LEU A 50 -0.34 2.12 11.11
N VAL A 51 0.37 2.88 10.27
CA VAL A 51 0.63 4.31 10.46
C VAL A 51 -0.68 5.10 10.54
N TYR A 52 -1.64 4.83 9.65
CA TYR A 52 -2.95 5.49 9.70
C TYR A 52 -3.68 5.22 11.03
N ILE A 53 -3.66 3.98 11.54
CA ILE A 53 -4.28 3.64 12.84
C ILE A 53 -3.56 4.36 13.98
N VAL A 54 -2.23 4.37 13.98
CA VAL A 54 -1.42 5.05 15.02
C VAL A 54 -1.66 6.56 14.99
N CYS A 55 -1.58 7.21 13.83
CA CYS A 55 -1.85 8.63 13.67
C CYS A 55 -3.28 8.99 14.07
N ARG A 56 -4.29 8.18 13.65
CA ARG A 56 -5.68 8.39 14.07
C ARG A 56 -5.86 8.24 15.57
N LYS A 57 -5.18 7.29 16.20
CA LYS A 57 -5.21 7.09 17.67
C LYS A 57 -4.54 8.26 18.41
N GLN A 58 -3.63 8.97 17.76
CA GLN A 58 -2.97 10.17 18.29
C GLN A 58 -3.77 11.47 18.04
N SER A 59 -4.86 11.38 17.28
CA SER A 59 -5.86 12.44 17.11
C SER A 59 -7.12 12.29 17.99
N PRO A 60 -7.07 12.02 19.31
CA PRO A 60 -8.12 12.48 20.19
C PRO A 60 -7.77 13.93 20.60
N THR A 61 -8.76 14.81 20.55
CA THR A 61 -8.72 16.22 21.02
C THR A 61 -8.41 17.27 19.94
N GLU A 62 -9.30 17.41 18.94
CA GLU A 62 -9.72 18.72 18.40
C GLU A 62 -11.23 18.70 18.03
N GLU A 63 -12.05 18.02 18.84
CA GLU A 63 -13.52 18.15 18.78
C GLU A 63 -14.10 18.37 20.19
N SER A 64 -13.48 19.27 20.95
CA SER A 64 -14.10 19.85 22.12
C SER A 64 -13.63 21.30 22.23
N GLN A 65 -14.55 22.23 21.94
CA GLN A 65 -14.44 23.71 21.96
C GLN A 65 -13.79 24.24 20.67
N GLU A 66 -14.43 25.01 19.79
CA GLU A 66 -15.52 26.01 19.89
C GLU A 66 -16.56 25.90 18.76
#